data_AF-A0A9X8E1Q8-F1
#
_entry.id   AF-A0A9X8E1Q8-F1
#
_cell.length_a   1.000
_cell.length_b   1.000
_cell.length_c   1.000
_cell.angle_alpha   90.00
_cell.angle_beta   90.00
_cell.angle_gamma   90.00
#
_symmetry.space_group_name_H-M   'P 1'
#
loop_
_entity.id
_entity.type
_entity.pdbx_description
1 polymer ?
#
loop_
_entity_poly.entity_id
_entity_poly.type
_entity_poly.pdbx_seq_one_letter_code
_entity_poly.pdbx_strand_id
1 'polypeptide(L)'
;AHYHSQSPEAYFAHTPGLKVVIPRNPVQAKGLLLASIRDPNPVVFFEPKALYRASVAEVPVGDFTVPLGQADIVRSGSDVTIVGWGAQMRVLEEVGATCDMAEEAGVSCELIDLQTILPWDVDTIEQSVRKTGRLIVSHEAPVSC
;
A
#
# COMPACT_ATOMS: atom_id res chain seq x y z
N ALA A 1 -8.64 24.63 -1.70
CA ALA A 1 -8.89 23.26 -1.18
C ALA A 1 -7.57 22.57 -0.85
N HIS A 2 -6.77 23.13 0.09
CA HIS A 2 -5.40 22.66 0.36
C HIS A 2 -5.27 21.71 1.56
N TYR A 3 -6.25 21.71 2.47
CA TYR A 3 -6.12 21.06 3.79
C TYR A 3 -6.89 19.72 3.91
N HIS A 4 -7.57 19.26 2.86
CA HIS A 4 -8.39 18.04 2.89
C HIS A 4 -7.88 16.94 1.95
N SER A 5 -6.70 17.11 1.34
CA SER A 5 -6.16 16.21 0.31
C SER A 5 -4.69 15.88 0.53
N GLN A 6 -4.14 16.20 1.69
CA GLN A 6 -2.73 15.93 1.99
C GLN A 6 -2.51 14.45 2.31
N SER A 7 -1.34 13.96 1.93
CA SER A 7 -0.80 12.64 2.25
C SER A 7 0.50 12.88 3.03
N PRO A 8 0.44 12.97 4.38
CA PRO A 8 1.56 13.43 5.21
C PRO A 8 2.45 12.29 5.73
N GLU A 9 2.36 11.08 5.18
CA GLU A 9 3.05 9.89 5.65
C GLU A 9 4.58 10.06 5.75
N ALA A 10 5.18 10.79 4.80
CA ALA A 10 6.61 11.04 4.77
C ALA A 10 7.12 11.84 5.97
N TYR A 11 6.30 12.76 6.51
CA TYR A 11 6.68 13.54 7.71
C TYR A 11 6.79 12.65 8.95
N PHE A 12 5.95 11.62 9.06
CA PHE A 12 5.97 10.68 10.18
C PHE A 12 6.98 9.55 9.97
N ALA A 13 7.27 9.18 8.73
CA ALA A 13 8.24 8.13 8.38
C ALA A 13 9.66 8.43 8.87
N HIS A 14 10.01 9.70 9.10
CA HIS A 14 11.31 10.10 9.65
C HIS A 14 11.37 10.16 11.18
N THR A 15 10.34 9.68 11.89
CA THR A 15 10.31 9.67 13.36
C THR A 15 10.48 8.23 13.89
N PRO A 16 11.67 7.85 14.39
CA PRO A 16 11.89 6.52 14.96
C PRO A 16 10.96 6.22 16.13
N GLY A 17 10.48 4.99 16.22
CA GLY A 17 9.57 4.53 17.27
C GLY A 17 8.08 4.67 16.92
N LEU A 18 7.73 5.41 15.86
CA LEU A 18 6.39 5.38 15.29
C LEU A 18 6.23 4.22 14.31
N LYS A 19 4.99 3.74 14.17
CA LYS A 19 4.56 2.93 13.02
C LYS A 19 3.57 3.71 12.17
N VAL A 20 3.65 3.58 10.86
CA VAL A 20 2.78 4.30 9.92
C VAL A 20 2.16 3.30 8.95
N VAL A 21 0.82 3.26 8.91
CA VAL A 21 0.05 2.23 8.21
C VAL A 21 -1.04 2.87 7.35
N ILE A 22 -1.23 2.35 6.14
CA ILE A 22 -2.18 2.86 5.13
C ILE A 22 -2.85 1.67 4.41
N PRO A 23 -4.13 1.35 4.70
CA PRO A 23 -4.85 0.26 4.04
C PRO A 23 -5.34 0.64 2.63
N ARG A 24 -5.48 -0.33 1.72
CA ARG A 24 -6.06 -0.11 0.38
C ARG A 24 -7.52 -0.52 0.22
N ASN A 25 -8.06 -1.36 1.11
CA ASN A 25 -9.43 -1.87 1.01
C ASN A 25 -10.07 -2.12 2.40
N PRO A 26 -11.40 -2.33 2.49
CA PRO A 26 -12.10 -2.51 3.77
C PRO A 26 -11.62 -3.70 4.61
N VAL A 27 -11.24 -4.82 3.96
CA VAL A 27 -10.75 -6.03 4.64
C VAL A 27 -9.43 -5.75 5.33
N GLN A 28 -8.49 -5.15 4.60
CA GLN A 28 -7.22 -4.69 5.17
C GLN A 28 -7.42 -3.62 6.22
N ALA A 29 -8.30 -2.64 5.99
CA ALA A 29 -8.55 -1.57 6.94
C ALA A 29 -8.95 -2.14 8.30
N LYS A 30 -9.86 -3.12 8.33
CA LYS A 30 -10.20 -3.83 9.57
C LYS A 30 -9.00 -4.55 10.17
N GLY A 31 -8.33 -5.40 9.39
CA GLY A 31 -7.24 -6.24 9.91
C GLY A 31 -6.02 -5.45 10.40
N LEU A 32 -5.61 -4.43 9.65
CA LEU A 32 -4.50 -3.55 9.99
C LEU A 32 -4.85 -2.61 11.15
N LEU A 33 -6.09 -2.11 11.24
CA LEU A 33 -6.52 -1.28 12.36
C LEU A 33 -6.56 -2.10 13.66
N LEU A 34 -7.10 -3.32 13.62
CA LEU A 34 -7.09 -4.21 14.79
C LEU A 34 -5.66 -4.59 15.21
N ALA A 35 -4.75 -4.81 14.25
CA ALA A 35 -3.34 -5.00 14.54
C ALA A 35 -2.71 -3.75 15.17
N SER A 36 -3.03 -2.56 14.64
CA SER A 36 -2.54 -1.27 15.14
C SER A 36 -3.00 -0.97 16.57
N ILE A 37 -4.25 -1.28 16.91
CA ILE A 37 -4.82 -1.09 18.26
C ILE A 37 -4.13 -2.02 19.29
N ARG A 38 -3.70 -3.20 18.86
CA ARG A 38 -3.08 -4.22 19.73
C ARG A 38 -1.57 -4.07 19.84
N ASP A 39 -0.96 -3.28 18.96
CA ASP A 39 0.48 -3.11 18.93
C ASP A 39 0.95 -2.32 20.17
N PRO A 40 2.04 -2.74 20.84
CA PRO A 40 2.55 -2.03 22.01
C PRO A 40 3.23 -0.69 21.65
N ASN A 41 3.41 -0.38 20.36
CA ASN A 41 4.05 0.84 19.87
C ASN A 41 3.00 1.85 19.37
N PRO A 42 3.30 3.16 19.38
CA PRO A 42 2.42 4.17 18.80
C PRO A 42 2.28 3.99 17.29
N VAL A 43 1.04 3.82 16.82
CA VAL A 43 0.72 3.64 15.39
C VAL A 43 -0.10 4.82 14.86
N VAL A 44 0.36 5.38 13.75
CA VAL A 44 -0.38 6.34 12.93
C VAL A 44 -1.07 5.57 11.81
N PHE A 45 -2.40 5.56 11.84
CA PHE A 45 -3.22 4.87 10.86
C PHE A 45 -3.90 5.89 9.94
N PHE A 46 -3.53 5.90 8.65
CA PHE A 46 -4.13 6.81 7.68
C PHE A 46 -5.23 6.11 6.89
N GLU A 47 -6.46 6.56 7.05
CA GLU A 47 -7.60 6.05 6.28
C GLU A 47 -7.75 6.86 4.98
N PRO A 48 -7.58 6.25 3.79
CA PRO A 48 -7.77 6.97 2.54
C PRO A 48 -9.24 7.36 2.37
N LYS A 49 -9.56 8.63 2.67
CA LYS A 49 -10.95 9.12 2.69
C LYS A 49 -11.73 8.89 1.40
N ALA A 50 -11.04 8.85 0.27
CA ALA A 50 -11.63 8.58 -1.05
C ALA A 50 -12.25 7.18 -1.13
N LEU A 51 -11.77 6.23 -0.32
CA LEU A 51 -12.21 4.83 -0.34
C LEU A 51 -13.40 4.54 0.57
N TYR A 52 -13.74 5.41 1.54
CA TYR A 52 -14.79 5.15 2.54
C TYR A 52 -16.13 4.71 1.96
N ARG A 53 -16.52 5.26 0.81
CA ARG A 53 -17.79 4.95 0.13
C ARG A 53 -17.60 4.33 -1.25
N ALA A 54 -16.35 4.18 -1.68
CA ALA A 54 -16.03 3.80 -3.04
C ALA A 54 -15.47 2.38 -3.15
N SER A 55 -14.95 1.81 -2.05
CA SER A 55 -14.55 0.41 -1.98
C SER A 55 -15.54 -0.36 -1.12
N VAL A 56 -16.16 -1.39 -1.70
CA VAL A 56 -17.10 -2.30 -1.01
C VAL A 56 -16.55 -3.71 -1.15
N ALA A 57 -16.39 -4.39 -0.02
CA ALA A 57 -15.90 -5.76 0.03
C ALA A 57 -16.61 -6.51 1.16
N GLU A 58 -16.70 -7.84 1.03
CA GLU A 58 -17.18 -8.70 2.11
C GLU A 58 -16.11 -8.76 3.21
N VAL A 59 -16.39 -8.11 4.34
CA VAL A 59 -15.46 -8.07 5.48
C VAL A 59 -15.89 -9.13 6.50
N PRO A 60 -15.02 -10.08 6.89
CA PRO A 60 -15.33 -11.05 7.92
C PRO A 60 -15.79 -10.35 9.20
N VAL A 61 -16.90 -10.79 9.81
CA VAL A 61 -17.40 -10.18 11.05
C VAL A 61 -16.49 -10.50 12.24
N GLY A 62 -15.91 -11.70 12.26
CA GLY A 62 -15.03 -12.19 13.32
C GLY A 62 -13.71 -11.43 13.48
N ASP A 63 -13.01 -11.71 14.57
CA ASP A 63 -11.72 -11.12 14.89
C ASP A 63 -10.63 -11.64 13.95
N PHE A 64 -9.91 -10.73 13.29
CA PHE A 64 -8.71 -11.07 12.54
C PHE A 64 -7.77 -9.88 12.49
N THR A 65 -6.49 -10.16 12.28
CA THR A 65 -5.44 -9.15 12.12
C THR A 65 -4.66 -9.41 10.85
N VAL A 66 -4.18 -8.33 10.23
CA VAL A 66 -3.17 -8.39 9.17
C VAL A 66 -1.84 -7.95 9.78
N PRO A 67 -0.74 -8.67 9.54
CA PRO A 67 0.56 -8.32 10.11
C PRO A 67 1.02 -6.95 9.65
N LEU A 68 1.47 -6.13 10.61
CA LEU A 68 2.11 -4.84 10.33
C LEU A 68 3.53 -5.07 9.79
N GLY A 69 3.97 -4.22 8.87
CA GLY A 69 5.30 -4.31 8.29
C GLY A 69 5.46 -5.42 7.26
N GLN A 70 4.37 -5.99 6.77
CA GLN A 70 4.37 -6.97 5.68
C GLN A 70 3.66 -6.39 4.45
N ALA A 71 4.34 -6.41 3.31
CA ALA A 71 3.77 -6.01 2.03
C ALA A 71 2.92 -7.15 1.43
N ASP A 72 1.97 -6.81 0.57
CA ASP A 72 1.10 -7.77 -0.10
C ASP A 72 1.36 -7.75 -1.62
N ILE A 73 1.69 -8.91 -2.18
CA ILE A 73 1.86 -9.07 -3.62
C ILE A 73 0.48 -9.32 -4.24
N VAL A 74 -0.10 -8.27 -4.79
CA VAL A 74 -1.45 -8.29 -5.36
C VAL A 74 -1.50 -9.02 -6.69
N ARG A 75 -0.45 -8.85 -7.52
CA ARG A 75 -0.27 -9.53 -8.81
C ARG A 75 1.20 -9.91 -8.96
N SER A 76 1.46 -11.16 -9.32
CA SER A 76 2.82 -11.62 -9.62
C SER A 76 3.24 -11.24 -11.04
N GLY A 77 4.50 -10.85 -11.22
CA GLY A 77 5.06 -10.55 -12.54
C GLY A 77 6.57 -10.80 -12.64
N SER A 78 7.14 -10.57 -13.83
CA SER A 78 8.55 -10.88 -14.13
C SER A 78 9.39 -9.73 -14.67
N ASP A 79 8.79 -8.65 -15.19
CA ASP A 79 9.55 -7.65 -15.96
C ASP A 79 9.72 -6.31 -15.24
N VAL A 80 8.75 -5.93 -14.40
CA VAL A 80 8.80 -4.71 -13.59
C VAL A 80 8.05 -4.87 -12.28
N THR A 81 8.62 -4.35 -11.19
CA THR A 81 7.96 -4.23 -9.88
C THR A 81 7.34 -2.86 -9.75
N ILE A 82 6.07 -2.80 -9.41
CA ILE A 82 5.30 -1.58 -9.15
C ILE A 82 4.85 -1.61 -7.69
N VAL A 83 5.18 -0.56 -6.95
CA VAL A 83 4.85 -0.41 -5.53
C VAL A 83 3.95 0.81 -5.34
N GLY A 84 2.85 0.61 -4.62
CA GLY A 84 1.95 1.68 -4.19
C GLY A 84 1.36 1.39 -2.82
N TRP A 85 0.52 2.31 -2.34
CA TRP A 85 -0.22 2.15 -1.08
C TRP A 85 -1.50 3.01 -1.07
N GLY A 86 -2.44 2.66 -0.20
CA GLY A 86 -3.65 3.43 0.02
C GLY A 86 -4.53 3.56 -1.23
N ALA A 87 -5.07 4.76 -1.47
CA ALA A 87 -5.94 5.02 -2.62
C ALA A 87 -5.21 4.92 -3.97
N GLN A 88 -3.88 5.06 -4.00
CA GLN A 88 -3.10 4.88 -5.23
C GLN A 88 -3.18 3.45 -5.74
N MET A 89 -3.36 2.45 -4.86
CA MET A 89 -3.57 1.07 -5.28
C MET A 89 -4.81 0.90 -6.13
N ARG A 90 -5.87 1.69 -5.90
CA ARG A 90 -7.04 1.68 -6.77
C ARG A 90 -6.69 2.13 -8.17
N VAL A 91 -5.83 3.15 -8.31
CA VAL A 91 -5.33 3.55 -9.64
C VAL A 91 -4.53 2.39 -10.22
N LEU A 92 -3.59 1.79 -9.48
CA LEU A 92 -2.78 0.67 -10.00
C LEU A 92 -3.59 -0.61 -10.31
N GLU A 93 -4.73 -0.83 -9.64
CA GLU A 93 -5.63 -1.99 -9.82
C GLU A 93 -6.77 -1.74 -10.83
N GLU A 94 -7.58 -0.68 -10.67
CA GLU A 94 -8.65 -0.30 -11.63
C GLU A 94 -8.06 0.15 -12.96
N VAL A 95 -6.87 0.76 -12.94
CA VAL A 95 -6.03 0.92 -14.12
C VAL A 95 -5.19 -0.35 -14.27
N GLY A 96 -5.89 -1.47 -14.47
CA GLY A 96 -5.42 -2.53 -15.35
C GLY A 96 -4.84 -1.99 -16.66
N ALA A 97 -5.11 -0.73 -17.04
CA ALA A 97 -4.36 -0.01 -18.05
C ALA A 97 -2.85 0.26 -17.74
N THR A 98 -2.26 -0.26 -16.66
CA THR A 98 -0.79 -0.34 -16.54
C THR A 98 -0.30 -1.77 -16.62
N CYS A 99 -0.94 -2.74 -15.92
CA CYS A 99 -0.54 -4.15 -15.99
C CYS A 99 -1.16 -4.88 -17.19
N ASP A 100 -2.44 -4.70 -17.48
CA ASP A 100 -3.12 -5.25 -18.66
C ASP A 100 -2.69 -4.52 -19.95
N MET A 101 -2.51 -3.19 -19.95
CA MET A 101 -1.88 -2.51 -21.11
C MET A 101 -0.40 -2.87 -21.26
N ALA A 102 0.32 -3.10 -20.15
CA ALA A 102 1.66 -3.66 -20.23
C ALA A 102 1.61 -5.08 -20.80
N GLU A 103 0.66 -5.92 -20.40
CA GLU A 103 0.46 -7.26 -20.95
C GLU A 103 0.12 -7.20 -22.45
N GLU A 104 -0.72 -6.26 -22.89
CA GLU A 104 -0.96 -5.97 -24.31
C GLU A 104 0.32 -5.55 -25.05
N ALA A 105 1.24 -4.87 -24.35
CA ALA A 105 2.58 -4.53 -24.83
C ALA A 105 3.64 -5.65 -24.57
N GLY A 106 3.24 -6.80 -24.03
CA GLY A 106 4.12 -7.94 -23.73
C GLY A 106 5.01 -7.78 -22.49
N VAL A 107 4.62 -6.96 -21.52
CA VAL A 107 5.35 -6.67 -20.27
C VAL A 107 4.55 -7.18 -19.07
N SER A 108 5.20 -7.99 -18.23
CA SER A 108 4.64 -8.57 -17.02
C SER A 108 4.96 -7.74 -15.78
N CYS A 109 3.94 -7.12 -15.19
CA CYS A 109 4.07 -6.26 -14.02
C CYS A 109 3.76 -7.02 -12.72
N GLU A 110 4.68 -6.94 -11.76
CA GLU A 110 4.46 -7.34 -10.37
C GLU A 110 3.92 -6.15 -9.58
N LEU A 111 2.71 -6.26 -9.04
CA LEU A 111 2.06 -5.20 -8.27
C LEU A 111 2.11 -5.53 -6.77
N ILE A 112 2.69 -4.62 -6.01
CA ILE A 112 2.86 -4.75 -4.56
C ILE A 112 2.19 -3.57 -3.84
N ASP A 113 1.37 -3.90 -2.85
CA ASP A 113 0.86 -2.97 -1.86
C ASP A 113 1.78 -2.96 -0.63
N LEU A 114 2.33 -1.81 -0.31
CA LEU A 114 3.28 -1.68 0.80
C LEU A 114 2.61 -1.87 2.18
N GLN A 115 1.34 -1.47 2.32
CA GLN A 115 0.54 -1.46 3.57
C GLN A 115 1.11 -0.65 4.75
N THR A 116 2.36 -0.87 5.13
CA THR A 116 3.07 -0.21 6.23
C THR A 116 4.25 0.59 5.69
N ILE A 117 4.22 1.91 5.91
CA ILE A 117 5.29 2.82 5.50
C ILE A 117 6.48 2.76 6.46
N LEU A 118 6.22 2.52 7.75
CA LEU A 118 7.25 2.39 8.77
C LEU A 118 6.82 1.38 9.86
N PRO A 119 7.61 0.36 10.18
CA PRO A 119 8.70 -0.20 9.36
C PRO A 119 8.14 -0.82 8.08
N TRP A 120 8.76 -0.54 6.93
CA TRP A 120 8.35 -1.11 5.66
C TRP A 120 9.03 -2.46 5.40
N ASP A 121 8.39 -3.29 4.58
CA ASP A 121 8.85 -4.64 4.25
C ASP A 121 9.97 -4.62 3.20
N VAL A 122 11.22 -4.47 3.66
CA VAL A 122 12.39 -4.41 2.80
C VAL A 122 12.58 -5.69 2.00
N ASP A 123 12.36 -6.84 2.65
CA ASP A 123 12.68 -8.15 2.09
C ASP A 123 11.76 -8.48 0.89
N THR A 124 10.45 -8.22 1.02
CA THR A 124 9.50 -8.47 -0.08
C THR A 124 9.80 -7.59 -1.29
N ILE A 125 10.11 -6.30 -1.08
CA ILE A 125 10.45 -5.38 -2.16
C ILE A 125 11.77 -5.77 -2.81
N GLU A 126 12.80 -6.09 -2.02
CA GLU A 126 14.11 -6.50 -2.54
C GLU A 126 13.98 -7.77 -3.39
N GLN A 127 13.26 -8.78 -2.91
CA GLN A 127 13.04 -10.03 -3.63
C GLN A 127 12.32 -9.81 -4.96
N SER A 128 11.29 -8.96 -4.96
CA SER A 128 10.57 -8.60 -6.18
C SER A 128 11.47 -7.89 -7.18
N VAL A 129 12.24 -6.89 -6.74
CA VAL A 129 13.14 -6.13 -7.62
C VAL A 129 14.29 -6.99 -8.12
N ARG A 130 14.81 -7.93 -7.32
CA ARG A 130 15.82 -8.90 -7.77
C ARG A 130 15.30 -9.80 -8.89
N LYS A 131 14.01 -10.13 -8.86
CA LYS A 131 13.36 -10.93 -9.89
C LYS A 131 13.12 -10.13 -11.18
N THR A 132 12.59 -8.91 -11.06
CA THR A 132 12.15 -8.10 -12.22
C THR A 132 13.23 -7.20 -12.80
N GLY A 133 14.21 -6.80 -12.00
CA GLY A 133 15.29 -5.88 -12.36
C GLY A 133 14.87 -4.42 -12.51
N ARG A 134 13.59 -4.08 -12.28
CA ARG A 134 13.04 -2.72 -12.45
C ARG A 134 12.05 -2.40 -11.34
N LEU A 135 12.07 -1.15 -10.86
CA LEU A 135 11.20 -0.67 -9.79
C LEU A 135 10.52 0.65 -10.19
N ILE A 136 9.21 0.71 -10.02
CA ILE A 136 8.40 1.91 -10.10
C ILE A 136 7.68 2.08 -8.76
N VAL A 137 7.78 3.27 -8.15
CA VAL A 137 7.07 3.62 -6.92
C VAL A 137 6.10 4.75 -7.24
N SER A 138 4.84 4.61 -6.81
CA SER A 138 3.79 5.60 -7.07
C SER A 138 3.03 5.94 -5.80
N HIS A 139 2.87 7.24 -5.55
CA HIS A 139 2.18 7.77 -4.37
C HIS A 139 1.58 9.16 -4.65
N GLU A 140 0.56 9.55 -3.89
CA GLU A 140 -0.15 10.83 -4.06
C GLU A 140 0.62 12.04 -3.51
N ALA A 141 1.55 11.81 -2.57
CA ALA A 141 2.30 12.88 -1.93
C ALA A 141 3.24 13.59 -2.92
N PRO A 142 3.61 14.87 -2.67
CA PRO A 142 4.60 15.56 -3.47
C PRO A 142 5.94 14.83 -3.54
N VAL A 143 6.60 14.90 -4.70
CA VAL A 143 7.95 14.33 -4.90
C VAL A 143 9.00 15.06 -4.07
N SER A 144 8.82 16.38 -3.88
CA SER A 144 9.68 17.22 -3.04
C SER A 144 8.92 17.68 -1.79
N CYS A 145 9.51 17.43 -0.63
CA CYS A 145 9.08 17.96 0.66
C CYS A 145 9.64 19.38 0.87
#